data_AF-A0A7R8W0Y8-F1
#
_entry.id   AF-A0A7R8W0Y8-F1
#
_cell.length_a   1.000
_cell.length_b   1.000
_cell.length_c   1.000
_cell.angle_alpha   90.00
_cell.angle_beta   90.00
_cell.angle_gamma   90.00
#
_symmetry.space_group_name_H-M   'P 1'
#
loop_
_entity.id
_entity.type
_entity.pdbx_description
1 polymer ?
#
loop_
_entity_poly.entity_id
_entity_poly.type
_entity_poly.pdbx_seq_one_letter_code
_entity_poly.pdbx_strand_id
1 'polypeptide(L)'
;MRFTAYNQYVHKMLHRWGPNVKEMMAIKKYLATQSISLTHPPWVGGMEVDLPRLYQTVQSVGGLKEVIEKKRWQRVADAMKIPKSAQDRVTKLDDIYCKYLLPYDTLSPGERQKLFEDVEKEWAARDVQVLTQDNSGSSDSNEEEVDDIQDESEECIVKGRNMPLNAFYRIARNTMSMWFRQPEPPATEVEQEFWKHVMTRQCHVCVHSGSIDSSGWGYGFPCSKNSPFARHPWNLKVLTNNSGSVLRSMGPIMGEYNL
;
A
#
# COMPACT_ATOMS: atom_id res chain seq x y z
N MET A 1 18.71 -5.89 -11.87
CA MET A 1 17.31 -5.83 -12.33
C MET A 1 16.58 -4.70 -11.60
N ARG A 2 15.87 -3.85 -12.32
CA ARG A 2 15.00 -2.80 -11.78
C ARG A 2 13.61 -2.94 -12.41
N PHE A 3 12.57 -2.64 -11.66
CA PHE A 3 11.18 -2.70 -12.13
C PHE A 3 10.31 -1.73 -11.34
N THR A 4 9.16 -1.39 -11.91
CA THR A 4 8.13 -0.61 -11.20
C THR A 4 7.37 -1.53 -10.26
N ALA A 5 7.43 -1.25 -8.96
CA ALA A 5 6.61 -1.94 -7.98
C ALA A 5 5.30 -1.16 -7.78
N TYR A 6 4.18 -1.85 -7.75
CA TYR A 6 2.86 -1.31 -7.43
C TYR A 6 2.63 -1.41 -5.92
N ASN A 7 1.99 -0.41 -5.34
CA ASN A 7 1.59 -0.41 -3.94
C ASN A 7 0.19 -1.02 -3.84
N GLN A 8 0.01 -1.98 -2.94
CA GLN A 8 -1.26 -2.63 -2.68
C GLN A 8 -1.68 -2.38 -1.23
N TYR A 9 -2.84 -1.77 -1.04
CA TYR A 9 -3.39 -1.42 0.26
C TYR A 9 -4.37 -2.50 0.71
N VAL A 10 -3.89 -3.47 1.49
CA VAL A 10 -4.65 -4.68 1.87
C VAL A 10 -5.97 -4.32 2.57
N HIS A 11 -5.92 -3.35 3.49
CA HIS A 11 -7.07 -2.83 4.23
C HIS A 11 -8.12 -2.12 3.37
N LYS A 12 -7.86 -1.90 2.08
CA LYS A 12 -8.81 -1.34 1.12
C LYS A 12 -9.29 -2.37 0.10
N MET A 13 -8.75 -3.60 0.07
CA MET A 13 -8.93 -4.54 -1.05
C MET A 13 -10.40 -4.93 -1.30
N LEU A 14 -11.15 -5.24 -0.25
CA LEU A 14 -12.57 -5.61 -0.36
C LEU A 14 -13.50 -4.40 -0.28
N HIS A 15 -13.25 -3.50 0.69
CA HIS A 15 -13.99 -2.25 0.85
C HIS A 15 -13.01 -1.10 0.98
N ARG A 16 -13.19 -0.05 0.17
CA ARG A 16 -12.34 1.16 0.23
C ARG A 16 -12.56 1.93 1.52
N TRP A 17 -13.79 1.93 2.02
CA TRP A 17 -14.17 2.57 3.27
C TRP A 17 -13.96 1.66 4.49
N GLY A 18 -13.47 2.25 5.59
CA GLY A 18 -13.26 1.56 6.84
C GLY A 18 -12.73 2.49 7.94
N PRO A 19 -12.60 2.00 9.18
CA PRO A 19 -12.20 2.82 10.33
C PRO A 19 -10.84 3.51 10.14
N ASN A 20 -9.84 2.82 9.57
CA ASN A 20 -8.54 3.45 9.32
C ASN A 20 -8.64 4.57 8.27
N VAL A 21 -9.36 4.32 7.17
CA VAL A 21 -9.54 5.31 6.10
C VAL A 21 -10.34 6.51 6.58
N LYS A 22 -11.37 6.29 7.40
CA LYS A 22 -12.15 7.36 8.06
C LYS A 22 -11.25 8.28 8.89
N GLU A 23 -10.41 7.72 9.75
CA GLU A 23 -9.48 8.50 10.57
C GLU A 23 -8.38 9.18 9.74
N MET A 24 -7.86 8.51 8.71
CA MET A 24 -6.90 9.11 7.78
C MET A 24 -7.51 10.31 7.03
N MET A 25 -8.75 10.21 6.57
CA MET A 25 -9.45 11.31 5.89
C MET A 25 -9.75 12.45 6.85
N ALA A 26 -10.10 12.18 8.10
CA ALA A 26 -10.24 13.22 9.13
C ALA A 26 -8.92 13.97 9.33
N ILE A 27 -7.80 13.24 9.50
CA ILE A 27 -6.46 13.84 9.60
C ILE A 27 -6.15 14.70 8.38
N LYS A 28 -6.32 14.17 7.16
CA LYS A 28 -6.07 14.91 5.90
C LYS A 28 -6.92 16.17 5.80
N LYS A 29 -8.22 16.07 6.09
CA LYS A 29 -9.16 17.18 6.03
C LYS A 29 -8.76 18.30 6.98
N TYR A 30 -8.36 17.97 8.21
CA TYR A 30 -7.89 18.98 9.15
C TYR A 30 -6.54 19.57 8.77
N LEU A 31 -5.60 18.77 8.27
CA LEU A 31 -4.32 19.27 7.77
C LEU A 31 -4.49 20.28 6.62
N ALA A 32 -5.47 20.07 5.75
CA ALA A 32 -5.80 21.00 4.68
C ALA A 32 -6.21 22.38 5.22
N THR A 33 -6.94 22.47 6.35
CA THR A 33 -7.27 23.77 6.96
C THR A 33 -6.07 24.50 7.54
N GLN A 34 -4.97 23.78 7.78
CA GLN A 34 -3.70 24.30 8.28
C GLN A 34 -2.68 24.53 7.15
N SER A 35 -3.09 24.41 5.89
CA SER A 35 -2.21 24.48 4.72
C SER A 35 -1.07 23.46 4.74
N ILE A 36 -1.28 22.32 5.39
CA ILE A 36 -0.32 21.21 5.40
C ILE A 36 -0.76 20.17 4.37
N SER A 37 0.03 20.03 3.31
CA SER A 37 -0.24 19.03 2.27
C SER A 37 0.32 17.65 2.66
N LEU A 38 -0.54 16.63 2.62
CA LEU A 38 -0.21 15.21 2.78
C LEU A 38 -0.57 14.46 1.49
N THR A 39 0.26 14.64 0.45
CA THR A 39 0.08 13.97 -0.84
C THR A 39 0.43 12.49 -0.77
N HIS A 40 1.53 12.15 -0.10
CA HIS A 40 1.97 10.77 0.09
C HIS A 40 2.13 10.40 1.57
N PRO A 41 1.88 9.14 1.95
CA PRO A 41 2.17 8.67 3.30
C PRO A 41 3.64 8.92 3.68
N PRO A 42 3.93 9.36 4.92
CA PRO A 42 5.31 9.52 5.37
C PRO A 42 5.95 8.16 5.62
N TRP A 43 7.27 8.06 5.42
CA TRP A 43 7.98 6.78 5.42
C TRP A 43 9.05 6.68 6.51
N VAL A 44 9.17 5.49 7.11
CA VAL A 44 10.26 5.14 8.03
C VAL A 44 10.82 3.77 7.64
N GLY A 45 12.13 3.70 7.38
CA GLY A 45 12.76 2.42 6.99
C GLY A 45 12.25 1.82 5.68
N GLY A 46 11.72 2.63 4.77
CA GLY A 46 11.10 2.18 3.52
C GLY A 46 9.68 1.64 3.67
N MET A 47 9.08 1.79 4.84
CA MET A 47 7.69 1.43 5.15
C MET A 47 6.85 2.69 5.30
N GLU A 48 5.62 2.65 4.79
CA GLU A 48 4.64 3.71 5.03
C GLU A 48 4.19 3.71 6.49
N VAL A 49 4.05 4.90 7.08
CA VAL A 49 3.58 5.06 8.45
C VAL A 49 2.06 5.21 8.46
N ASP A 50 1.40 4.32 9.19
CA ASP A 50 -0.03 4.42 9.51
C ASP A 50 -0.25 5.56 10.51
N LEU A 51 -0.65 6.74 10.02
CA LEU A 51 -0.88 7.93 10.85
C LEU A 51 -2.00 7.74 11.89
N PRO A 52 -3.19 7.19 11.54
CA PRO A 52 -4.18 6.80 12.54
C PRO A 52 -3.60 5.91 13.65
N ARG A 53 -2.83 4.88 13.29
CA ARG A 53 -2.24 3.99 14.28
C ARG A 53 -1.16 4.67 15.12
N LEU A 54 -0.34 5.55 14.53
CA LEU A 54 0.65 6.33 15.25
C LEU A 54 -0.02 7.21 16.31
N TYR A 55 -1.09 7.93 15.92
CA TYR A 55 -1.90 8.73 16.83
C TYR A 55 -2.40 7.87 18.01
N GLN A 56 -3.15 6.80 17.72
CA GLN A 56 -3.69 5.90 18.74
C GLN A 56 -2.59 5.32 19.66
N THR A 57 -1.42 4.99 19.09
CA THR A 57 -0.29 4.45 19.86
C THR A 57 0.27 5.49 20.83
N VAL A 58 0.47 6.74 20.39
CA VAL A 58 0.93 7.83 21.27
C VAL A 58 -0.09 8.12 22.37
N GLN A 59 -1.38 8.17 22.03
CA GLN A 59 -2.45 8.33 23.03
C GLN A 59 -2.43 7.22 24.08
N SER A 60 -2.27 5.95 23.66
CA SER A 60 -2.19 4.79 24.58
C SER A 60 -0.96 4.82 25.51
N VAL A 61 0.08 5.58 25.15
CA VAL A 61 1.31 5.74 25.95
C VAL A 61 1.22 6.95 26.90
N GLY A 62 0.12 7.71 26.87
CA GLY A 62 -0.15 8.87 27.72
C GLY A 62 -0.12 10.21 26.99
N GLY A 63 -0.15 10.21 25.66
CA GLY A 63 -0.13 11.41 24.82
C GLY A 63 1.29 11.93 24.53
N LEU A 64 1.38 12.91 23.63
CA LEU A 64 2.66 13.43 23.12
C LEU A 64 3.58 13.95 24.24
N LYS A 65 3.01 14.69 25.20
CA LYS A 65 3.75 15.26 26.34
C LYS A 65 4.50 14.17 27.11
N GLU A 66 3.81 13.11 27.51
CA GLU A 66 4.38 11.96 28.23
C GLU A 66 5.44 11.25 27.37
N VAL A 67 5.22 11.14 26.05
CA VAL A 67 6.19 10.53 25.13
C VAL A 67 7.50 11.31 25.06
N ILE A 68 7.43 12.65 24.97
CA ILE A 68 8.60 13.52 24.92
C ILE A 68 9.31 13.55 26.28
N GLU A 69 8.59 13.88 27.35
CA GLU A 69 9.16 14.05 28.70
C GLU A 69 9.85 12.76 29.21
N LYS A 70 9.26 11.60 28.92
CA LYS A 70 9.80 10.29 29.36
C LYS A 70 10.56 9.56 28.26
N LYS A 71 10.91 10.22 27.15
CA LYS A 71 11.70 9.67 26.03
C LYS A 71 11.14 8.33 25.51
N ARG A 72 9.81 8.21 25.37
CA ARG A 72 9.10 6.97 25.01
C ARG A 72 8.95 6.74 23.51
N TRP A 73 9.53 7.56 22.66
CA TRP A 73 9.49 7.34 21.20
C TRP A 73 10.01 5.97 20.78
N GLN A 74 11.01 5.42 21.48
CA GLN A 74 11.46 4.05 21.26
C GLN A 74 10.35 3.02 21.49
N ARG A 75 9.56 3.18 22.56
CA ARG A 75 8.41 2.33 22.87
C ARG A 75 7.29 2.49 21.83
N VAL A 76 7.02 3.70 21.36
CA VAL A 76 6.06 3.96 20.27
C VAL A 76 6.51 3.25 19.00
N ALA A 77 7.77 3.41 18.63
CA ALA A 77 8.33 2.77 17.45
C ALA A 77 8.18 1.23 17.52
N ASP A 78 8.46 0.64 18.68
CA ASP A 78 8.38 -0.81 18.91
C ASP A 78 6.92 -1.31 18.89
N ALA A 79 5.99 -0.54 19.44
CA ALA A 79 4.56 -0.82 19.37
C ALA A 79 4.01 -0.74 17.94
N MET A 80 4.52 0.18 17.13
CA MET A 80 4.27 0.26 15.69
C MET A 80 5.06 -0.77 14.87
N LYS A 81 5.94 -1.53 15.53
CA LYS A 81 6.81 -2.56 14.94
C LYS A 81 7.67 -2.05 13.78
N ILE A 82 8.01 -0.77 13.78
CA ILE A 82 8.91 -0.18 12.77
C ILE A 82 10.27 -0.93 12.83
N PRO A 83 10.88 -1.31 11.68
CA PRO A 83 12.11 -2.10 11.70
C PRO A 83 13.25 -1.45 12.49
N LYS A 84 13.89 -2.20 13.40
CA LYS A 84 15.05 -1.74 14.18
C LYS A 84 16.26 -1.37 13.31
N SER A 85 16.32 -1.85 12.07
CA SER A 85 17.36 -1.46 11.11
C SER A 85 17.24 0.00 10.65
N ALA A 86 16.07 0.63 10.81
CA ALA A 86 15.89 2.05 10.58
C ALA A 86 16.39 2.83 11.80
N GLN A 87 17.67 3.22 11.78
CA GLN A 87 18.35 3.87 12.91
C GLN A 87 17.69 5.21 13.30
N ASP A 88 17.10 5.90 12.33
CA ASP A 88 16.40 7.17 12.46
C ASP A 88 14.93 7.04 12.85
N ARG A 89 14.43 5.83 13.14
CA ARG A 89 13.00 5.59 13.39
C ARG A 89 12.41 6.41 14.53
N VAL A 90 13.19 6.66 15.59
CA VAL A 90 12.73 7.43 16.76
C VAL A 90 12.50 8.88 16.37
N THR A 91 13.53 9.54 15.84
CA THR A 91 13.45 10.94 15.42
C THR A 91 12.42 11.15 14.31
N LYS A 92 12.36 10.24 13.32
CA LYS A 92 11.37 10.36 12.25
C LYS A 92 9.93 10.24 12.73
N LEU A 93 9.63 9.37 13.70
CA LEU A 93 8.27 9.28 14.24
C LEU A 93 7.88 10.55 14.99
N ASP A 94 8.83 11.18 15.69
CA ASP A 94 8.64 12.47 16.33
C ASP A 94 8.34 13.58 15.30
N ASP A 95 9.18 13.69 14.27
CA ASP A 95 9.00 14.65 13.18
C ASP A 95 7.66 14.46 12.46
N ILE A 96 7.30 13.20 12.16
CA ILE A 96 6.04 12.86 11.52
C ILE A 96 4.85 13.24 12.40
N TYR A 97 4.91 12.95 13.71
CA TYR A 97 3.84 13.30 14.63
C TYR A 97 3.69 14.82 14.75
N CYS A 98 4.79 15.53 14.98
CA CYS A 98 4.79 16.98 15.10
C CYS A 98 4.26 17.67 13.84
N LYS A 99 4.60 17.15 12.66
CA LYS A 99 4.16 17.73 11.38
C LYS A 99 2.71 17.40 11.03
N TYR A 100 2.31 16.13 11.16
CA TYR A 100 1.06 15.63 10.58
C TYR A 100 -0.03 15.28 11.59
N LEU A 101 0.31 15.10 12.87
CA LEU A 101 -0.65 14.67 13.88
C LEU A 101 -0.85 15.70 14.98
N LEU A 102 0.13 16.55 15.29
CA LEU A 102 0.01 17.55 16.35
C LEU A 102 -1.20 18.49 16.13
N PRO A 103 -1.45 19.04 14.92
CA PRO A 103 -2.66 19.84 14.72
C PRO A 103 -3.94 19.05 15.06
N TYR A 104 -4.05 17.81 14.56
CA TYR A 104 -5.20 16.94 14.83
C TYR A 104 -5.33 16.53 16.31
N ASP A 105 -4.20 16.35 17.01
CA ASP A 105 -4.14 16.00 18.43
C ASP A 105 -4.67 17.12 19.33
N THR A 106 -4.43 18.38 18.94
CA THR A 106 -4.90 19.56 19.68
C THR A 106 -6.41 19.81 19.60
N LEU A 107 -7.13 19.12 18.70
CA LEU A 107 -8.58 19.21 18.62
C LEU A 107 -9.25 18.71 19.90
N SER A 108 -10.29 19.43 20.33
CA SER A 108 -11.18 18.96 21.38
C SER A 108 -11.96 17.71 20.92
N PRO A 109 -12.49 16.90 21.85
CA PRO A 109 -13.31 15.74 21.51
C PRO A 109 -14.50 16.09 20.62
N GLY A 110 -15.14 17.24 20.85
CA GLY A 110 -16.29 17.70 20.05
C GLY A 110 -15.90 18.10 18.63
N GLU A 111 -14.78 18.80 18.45
CA GLU A 111 -14.27 19.16 17.11
C GLU A 111 -13.86 17.91 16.33
N ARG A 112 -13.21 16.95 16.99
CA ARG A 112 -12.82 15.68 16.37
C ARG A 112 -14.04 14.86 15.96
N GLN A 113 -15.09 14.83 16.80
CA GLN A 113 -16.35 14.16 16.47
C GLN A 113 -17.04 14.80 15.26
N LYS A 114 -17.16 16.13 15.25
CA LYS A 114 -17.72 16.87 14.10
C LYS A 114 -16.94 16.59 12.82
N LEU A 115 -15.62 16.57 12.89
CA LEU A 115 -14.76 16.25 11.75
C LEU A 115 -15.02 14.83 11.21
N PHE A 116 -15.25 13.85 12.09
CA PHE A 116 -15.62 12.50 11.68
C PHE A 116 -16.98 12.43 10.98
N GLU A 117 -17.97 13.16 11.49
CA GLU A 117 -19.32 13.25 10.88
C GLU A 117 -19.26 13.91 9.49
N ASP A 118 -18.48 14.98 9.37
CA ASP A 118 -18.28 15.67 8.09
C ASP A 118 -17.63 14.75 7.05
N VAL A 119 -16.60 13.99 7.45
CA VAL A 119 -15.94 13.02 6.57
C VAL A 119 -16.90 11.90 6.15
N GLU A 120 -17.71 11.36 7.06
CA GLU A 120 -18.71 10.34 6.72
C GLU A 120 -19.75 10.86 5.75
N LYS A 121 -20.24 12.08 5.96
CA LYS A 121 -21.21 12.71 5.07
C LYS A 121 -20.63 12.91 3.67
N GLU A 122 -19.39 13.38 3.57
CA GLU A 122 -18.71 13.56 2.29
C GLU A 122 -18.46 12.22 1.58
N TRP A 123 -18.02 11.19 2.31
CA TRP A 123 -17.85 9.87 1.73
C TRP A 123 -19.16 9.31 1.18
N ALA A 124 -20.24 9.37 1.96
CA ALA A 124 -21.55 8.90 1.54
C ALA A 124 -22.10 9.67 0.33
N ALA A 125 -21.88 10.98 0.27
CA ALA A 125 -22.27 11.79 -0.88
C ALA A 125 -21.53 11.39 -2.17
N ARG A 126 -20.23 11.08 -2.07
CA ARG A 126 -19.42 10.60 -3.21
C ARG A 126 -19.81 9.20 -3.67
N ASP A 127 -20.04 8.27 -2.74
CA ASP A 127 -20.46 6.90 -3.05
C ASP A 127 -21.76 6.89 -3.88
N VAL A 128 -22.71 7.78 -3.56
CA VAL A 128 -23.92 7.99 -4.35
C VAL A 128 -23.62 8.54 -5.75
N GLN A 129 -22.70 9.50 -5.87
CA GLN A 129 -22.32 10.08 -7.17
C GLN A 129 -21.71 9.03 -8.12
N VAL A 130 -20.76 8.22 -7.63
CA VAL A 130 -20.13 7.16 -8.42
C VAL A 130 -21.17 6.17 -8.94
N LEU A 131 -22.09 5.71 -8.08
CA LEU A 131 -23.18 4.82 -8.47
C LEU A 131 -24.12 5.43 -9.53
N THR A 132 -24.33 6.75 -9.51
CA THR A 132 -25.14 7.44 -10.52
C THR A 132 -24.42 7.60 -11.85
N GLN A 133 -23.11 7.81 -11.85
CA GLN A 133 -22.27 7.96 -13.04
C GLN A 133 -22.16 6.64 -13.80
N ASP A 134 -21.97 5.51 -13.10
CA ASP A 134 -21.89 4.17 -13.71
C ASP A 134 -23.20 3.75 -14.39
N ASN A 135 -24.35 4.28 -13.95
CA ASN A 135 -25.67 3.94 -14.49
C ASN A 135 -26.07 4.81 -15.70
N SER A 136 -25.45 5.98 -15.87
CA SER A 136 -25.62 6.84 -17.04
C SER A 136 -24.46 6.62 -18.01
N GLY A 137 -24.49 5.52 -18.76
CA GLY A 137 -23.49 5.27 -19.80
C GLY A 137 -23.48 6.39 -20.84
N SER A 138 -22.53 7.32 -20.73
CA SER A 138 -22.21 8.25 -21.81
C SER A 138 -20.77 8.74 -21.69
N SER A 139 -20.02 8.49 -22.77
CA SER A 139 -18.89 9.31 -23.18
C SER A 139 -19.25 10.79 -23.07
N ASP A 140 -18.53 11.53 -22.25
CA ASP A 140 -18.19 12.90 -22.63
C ASP A 140 -16.87 13.29 -21.99
N SER A 141 -15.87 13.45 -22.86
CA SER A 141 -14.54 13.93 -22.56
C SER A 141 -14.60 15.44 -22.32
N ASN A 142 -14.72 15.83 -21.05
CA ASN A 142 -14.38 17.15 -20.54
C ASN A 142 -13.61 16.98 -19.24
N GLU A 143 -12.31 16.72 -19.38
CA GLU A 143 -11.33 16.76 -18.29
C GLU A 143 -11.14 18.22 -17.87
N GLU A 144 -11.94 18.69 -16.91
CA GLU A 144 -11.54 19.84 -16.10
C GLU A 144 -10.58 19.34 -15.01
N GLU A 145 -9.30 19.65 -15.20
CA GLU A 145 -8.10 19.33 -14.40
C GLU A 145 -8.13 19.84 -12.93
N VAL A 146 -9.15 19.50 -12.14
CA VAL A 146 -9.24 19.95 -10.73
C VAL A 146 -9.48 18.83 -9.71
N ASP A 147 -9.66 17.57 -10.12
CA ASP A 147 -9.99 16.46 -9.18
C ASP A 147 -9.03 15.24 -9.19
N ASP A 148 -7.97 15.24 -10.01
CA ASP A 148 -7.03 14.10 -10.15
C ASP A 148 -6.30 13.70 -8.85
N ILE A 149 -6.24 14.58 -7.85
CA ILE A 149 -5.53 14.31 -6.58
C ILE A 149 -6.43 13.55 -5.58
N GLN A 150 -7.75 13.58 -5.77
CA GLN A 150 -8.71 12.97 -4.85
C GLN A 150 -8.95 11.49 -5.19
N ASP A 151 -8.88 11.13 -6.47
CA ASP A 151 -9.16 9.80 -7.02
C ASP A 151 -8.13 8.72 -6.64
N GLU A 152 -6.82 9.06 -6.62
CA GLU A 152 -5.76 8.12 -6.18
C GLU A 152 -5.94 7.62 -4.72
N SER A 153 -6.72 8.34 -3.90
CA SER A 153 -6.93 7.98 -2.50
C SER A 153 -7.86 6.77 -2.31
N GLU A 154 -8.63 6.42 -3.33
CA GLU A 154 -9.65 5.37 -3.30
C GLU A 154 -9.19 4.07 -3.97
N GLU A 155 -8.15 4.13 -4.79
CA GLU A 155 -7.54 2.93 -5.36
C GLU A 155 -6.86 2.08 -4.27
N CYS A 156 -7.09 0.76 -4.33
CA CYS A 156 -6.38 -0.19 -3.46
C CYS A 156 -5.07 -0.71 -4.08
N ILE A 157 -4.82 -0.41 -5.36
CA ILE A 157 -3.59 -0.75 -6.08
C ILE A 157 -3.18 0.48 -6.87
N VAL A 158 -2.05 1.09 -6.51
CA VAL A 158 -1.53 2.30 -7.20
C VAL A 158 -0.15 2.04 -7.76
N LYS A 159 0.21 2.76 -8.83
CA LYS A 159 1.54 2.69 -9.41
C LYS A 159 2.56 3.25 -8.42
N GLY A 160 3.49 2.42 -7.98
CA GLY A 160 4.56 2.82 -7.06
C GLY A 160 5.85 3.17 -7.79
N ARG A 161 6.97 3.02 -7.09
CA ARG A 161 8.28 3.50 -7.54
C ARG A 161 9.05 2.43 -8.33
N ASN A 162 9.87 2.88 -9.26
CA ASN A 162 10.91 2.04 -9.86
C ASN A 162 11.99 1.71 -8.83
N MET A 163 12.17 0.43 -8.52
CA MET A 163 13.13 -0.02 -7.51
C MET A 163 13.95 -1.23 -7.96
N PRO A 164 15.18 -1.39 -7.44
CA PRO A 164 15.96 -2.60 -7.66
C PRO A 164 15.44 -3.78 -6.80
N LEU A 165 15.67 -5.00 -7.28
CA LEU A 165 15.17 -6.23 -6.63
C LEU A 165 15.61 -6.38 -5.16
N ASN A 166 16.83 -5.97 -4.82
CA ASN A 166 17.33 -6.02 -3.44
C ASN A 166 16.62 -5.02 -2.50
N ALA A 167 16.13 -3.89 -3.01
CA ALA A 167 15.30 -2.97 -2.24
C ALA A 167 13.91 -3.55 -2.03
N PHE A 168 13.33 -4.15 -3.08
CA PHE A 168 12.03 -4.83 -3.00
C PHE A 168 12.04 -5.94 -1.93
N TYR A 169 13.04 -6.83 -1.93
CA TYR A 169 13.18 -7.88 -0.91
C TYR A 169 13.33 -7.32 0.50
N ARG A 170 14.07 -6.22 0.66
CA ARG A 170 14.26 -5.59 1.96
C ARG A 170 12.94 -5.04 2.50
N ILE A 171 12.14 -4.40 1.65
CA ILE A 171 10.81 -3.91 2.02
C ILE A 171 9.91 -5.09 2.38
N ALA A 172 9.85 -6.14 1.55
CA ALA A 172 9.04 -7.33 1.83
C ALA A 172 9.39 -7.97 3.19
N ARG A 173 10.69 -8.16 3.49
CA ARG A 173 11.15 -8.67 4.79
C ARG A 173 10.79 -7.74 5.95
N ASN A 174 10.90 -6.43 5.74
CA ASN A 174 10.51 -5.44 6.75
C ASN A 174 9.00 -5.51 7.02
N THR A 175 8.16 -5.51 5.98
CA THR A 175 6.70 -5.68 6.11
C THR A 175 6.36 -6.96 6.86
N MET A 176 7.00 -8.07 6.50
CA MET A 176 6.80 -9.36 7.15
C MET A 176 7.11 -9.30 8.66
N SER A 177 8.23 -8.66 9.04
CA SER A 177 8.58 -8.47 10.46
C SER A 177 7.64 -7.54 11.24
N MET A 178 6.86 -6.69 10.55
CA MET A 178 5.82 -5.87 11.18
C MET A 178 4.59 -6.71 11.54
N TRP A 179 4.24 -7.72 10.77
CA TRP A 179 2.99 -8.45 10.99
C TRP A 179 3.21 -9.79 11.69
N PHE A 180 4.34 -10.44 11.41
CA PHE A 180 4.65 -11.78 11.91
C PHE A 180 5.84 -11.78 12.87
N ARG A 181 5.78 -12.65 13.88
CA ARG A 181 6.89 -12.83 14.84
C ARG A 181 8.00 -13.72 14.27
N GLN A 182 7.61 -14.68 13.45
CA GLN A 182 8.52 -15.64 12.84
C GLN A 182 8.97 -15.13 11.45
N PRO A 183 10.24 -15.31 11.06
CA PRO A 183 10.72 -14.93 9.73
C PRO A 183 10.07 -15.70 8.58
N GLU A 184 9.50 -16.88 8.86
CA GLU A 184 8.81 -17.75 7.91
C GLU A 184 7.54 -18.32 8.57
N PRO A 185 6.45 -17.55 8.66
CA PRO A 185 5.18 -18.00 9.21
C PRO A 185 4.53 -19.02 8.25
N PRO A 186 3.76 -19.98 8.77
CA PRO A 186 2.99 -20.91 7.95
C PRO A 186 2.01 -20.18 7.02
N ALA A 187 1.77 -20.74 5.84
CA ALA A 187 0.84 -20.16 4.86
C ALA A 187 -0.57 -19.90 5.45
N THR A 188 -1.04 -20.78 6.33
CA THR A 188 -2.33 -20.64 7.02
C THR A 188 -2.38 -19.41 7.94
N GLU A 189 -1.27 -19.08 8.62
CA GLU A 189 -1.19 -17.88 9.48
C GLU A 189 -1.20 -16.62 8.62
N VAL A 190 -0.46 -16.63 7.49
CA VAL A 190 -0.42 -15.51 6.54
C VAL A 190 -1.81 -15.27 5.95
N GLU A 191 -2.52 -16.32 5.54
CA GLU A 191 -3.87 -16.21 5.00
C GLU A 191 -4.86 -15.65 6.04
N GLN A 192 -4.80 -16.12 7.28
CA GLN A 192 -5.66 -15.62 8.36
C GLN A 192 -5.42 -14.14 8.66
N GLU A 193 -4.15 -13.71 8.79
CA GLU A 193 -3.84 -12.29 9.01
C GLU A 193 -4.20 -11.42 7.79
N PHE A 194 -4.02 -11.93 6.57
CA PHE A 194 -4.47 -11.24 5.35
C PHE A 194 -5.97 -10.95 5.41
N TRP A 195 -6.80 -11.97 5.61
CA TRP A 195 -8.26 -11.80 5.66
C TRP A 195 -8.72 -10.94 6.83
N LYS A 196 -8.06 -11.06 7.98
CA LYS A 196 -8.31 -10.18 9.12
C LYS A 196 -8.06 -8.71 8.77
N HIS A 197 -6.99 -8.37 8.05
CA HIS A 197 -6.74 -6.99 7.62
C HIS A 197 -7.79 -6.51 6.61
N VAL A 198 -8.16 -7.35 5.65
CA VAL A 198 -9.19 -7.06 4.64
C VAL A 198 -10.55 -6.79 5.30
N MET A 199 -10.94 -7.59 6.30
CA MET A 199 -12.25 -7.47 6.95
C MET A 199 -12.29 -6.33 7.99
N THR A 200 -11.28 -6.25 8.87
CA THR A 200 -11.28 -5.30 9.99
C THR A 200 -10.96 -3.87 9.56
N ARG A 201 -10.08 -3.70 8.56
CA ARG A 201 -9.72 -2.40 7.96
C ARG A 201 -9.22 -1.37 8.97
N GLN A 202 -8.65 -1.83 10.09
CA GLN A 202 -8.20 -0.99 11.20
C GLN A 202 -6.78 -0.46 11.05
N CYS A 203 -5.96 -1.09 10.21
CA CYS A 203 -4.56 -0.72 10.04
C CYS A 203 -4.25 -0.48 8.57
N HIS A 204 -3.48 0.56 8.29
CA HIS A 204 -2.90 0.81 6.98
C HIS A 204 -1.79 -0.23 6.72
N VAL A 205 -2.05 -1.11 5.77
CA VAL A 205 -1.09 -2.14 5.35
C VAL A 205 -0.81 -1.97 3.86
N CYS A 206 0.40 -1.52 3.54
CA CYS A 206 0.91 -1.39 2.17
C CYS A 206 1.91 -2.51 1.87
N VAL A 207 1.65 -3.31 0.85
CA VAL A 207 2.55 -4.33 0.31
C VAL A 207 2.92 -3.97 -1.13
N HIS A 208 4.11 -4.38 -1.57
CA HIS A 208 4.55 -4.12 -2.94
C HIS A 208 4.36 -5.36 -3.82
N SER A 209 3.87 -5.15 -5.04
CA SER A 209 3.78 -6.18 -6.09
C SER A 209 4.58 -5.76 -7.32
N GLY A 210 5.21 -6.71 -8.00
CA GLY A 210 5.96 -6.48 -9.22
C GLY A 210 5.42 -7.32 -10.36
N SER A 211 5.08 -6.69 -11.48
CA SER A 211 4.83 -7.37 -12.75
C SER A 211 5.99 -7.07 -13.68
N ILE A 212 6.68 -8.11 -14.15
CA ILE A 212 7.92 -7.96 -14.89
C ILE A 212 7.87 -8.86 -16.13
N ASP A 213 8.09 -8.25 -17.29
CA ASP A 213 8.29 -9.01 -18.51
C ASP A 213 9.64 -9.75 -18.48
N SER A 214 9.55 -11.05 -18.72
CA SER A 214 10.66 -12.00 -18.81
C SER A 214 11.54 -11.79 -20.05
N SER A 215 11.06 -11.09 -21.09
CA SER A 215 11.78 -10.88 -22.35
C SER A 215 13.05 -10.05 -22.20
N GLY A 216 13.02 -9.00 -21.38
CA GLY A 216 14.12 -8.03 -21.23
C GLY A 216 15.17 -8.38 -20.17
N TRP A 217 14.87 -9.29 -19.24
CA TRP A 217 15.70 -9.53 -18.04
C TRP A 217 16.15 -10.99 -17.87
N GLY A 218 15.69 -11.88 -18.74
CA GLY A 218 15.89 -13.32 -18.63
C GLY A 218 14.66 -14.03 -18.08
N TYR A 219 14.55 -15.31 -18.42
CA TYR A 219 13.28 -16.02 -18.36
C TYR A 219 13.02 -16.79 -17.07
N GLY A 220 13.91 -16.68 -16.07
CA GLY A 220 13.90 -17.54 -14.88
C GLY A 220 14.20 -19.02 -15.15
N PHE A 221 14.29 -19.43 -16.43
CA PHE A 221 14.66 -20.77 -16.88
C PHE A 221 15.95 -20.74 -17.70
N PRO A 222 16.76 -21.81 -17.67
CA PRO A 222 17.93 -21.94 -18.54
C PRO A 222 17.50 -21.93 -20.02
N CYS A 223 18.16 -21.09 -20.82
CA CYS A 223 17.97 -21.05 -22.28
C CYS A 223 19.21 -21.52 -23.06
N SER A 224 20.33 -21.78 -22.36
CA SER A 224 21.56 -22.27 -22.99
C SER A 224 21.35 -23.68 -23.54
N LYS A 225 21.77 -23.91 -24.79
CA LYS A 225 21.67 -25.22 -25.45
C LYS A 225 22.40 -26.34 -24.68
N ASN A 226 23.38 -25.99 -23.85
CA ASN A 226 24.17 -26.94 -23.07
C ASN A 226 23.51 -27.30 -21.73
N SER A 227 22.41 -26.63 -21.35
CA SER A 227 21.68 -26.98 -20.13
C SER A 227 20.71 -28.12 -20.42
N PRO A 228 20.74 -29.22 -19.64
CA PRO A 228 19.77 -30.31 -19.79
C PRO A 228 18.33 -29.84 -19.53
N PHE A 229 18.14 -28.72 -18.83
CA PHE A 229 16.83 -28.15 -18.52
C PHE A 229 16.30 -27.18 -19.59
N ALA A 230 17.10 -26.79 -20.58
CA ALA A 230 16.67 -25.83 -21.60
C ALA A 230 15.61 -26.37 -22.56
N ARG A 231 15.51 -27.70 -22.70
CA ARG A 231 14.49 -28.39 -23.51
C ARG A 231 13.50 -29.20 -22.66
N HIS A 232 13.54 -29.03 -21.34
CA HIS A 232 12.64 -29.77 -20.45
C HIS A 232 11.18 -29.34 -20.70
N PRO A 233 10.21 -30.26 -20.77
CA PRO A 233 8.81 -29.91 -21.05
C PRO A 233 8.15 -28.93 -20.04
N TRP A 234 8.71 -28.81 -18.85
CA TRP A 234 8.28 -27.87 -17.79
C TRP A 234 8.97 -26.50 -17.85
N ASN A 235 9.90 -26.30 -18.77
CA ASN A 235 10.49 -24.97 -18.98
C ASN A 235 9.46 -24.10 -19.71
N LEU A 236 8.97 -23.05 -19.04
CA LEU A 236 7.90 -22.20 -19.55
C LEU A 236 8.24 -21.54 -20.90
N LYS A 237 9.52 -21.45 -21.29
CA LYS A 237 9.93 -20.94 -22.61
C LYS A 237 9.67 -21.89 -23.77
N VAL A 238 9.56 -23.17 -23.51
CA VAL A 238 9.29 -24.20 -24.52
C VAL A 238 7.98 -24.93 -24.26
N LEU A 239 7.26 -24.60 -23.18
CA LEU A 239 5.97 -25.19 -22.83
C LEU A 239 4.97 -25.09 -23.99
N THR A 240 4.96 -23.97 -24.70
CA THR A 240 4.13 -23.75 -25.89
C THR A 240 4.47 -24.67 -27.07
N ASN A 241 5.67 -25.26 -27.08
CA ASN A 241 6.17 -26.19 -28.10
C ASN A 241 5.98 -27.68 -27.73
N ASN A 242 5.37 -27.98 -26.57
CA ASN A 242 5.07 -29.36 -26.19
C ASN A 242 4.09 -30.01 -27.17
N SER A 243 4.14 -31.34 -27.33
CA SER A 243 3.30 -32.08 -28.28
C SER A 243 1.79 -31.91 -28.06
N GLY A 244 1.35 -31.72 -26.81
CA GLY A 244 -0.05 -31.46 -26.48
C GLY A 244 -0.48 -29.99 -26.61
N SER A 245 0.42 -29.08 -26.97
CA SER A 245 0.11 -27.66 -27.09
C SER A 245 -0.41 -27.35 -28.49
N VAL A 246 -1.61 -26.76 -28.58
CA VAL A 246 -2.18 -26.26 -29.84
C VAL A 246 -1.27 -25.21 -30.48
N LEU A 247 -0.60 -24.38 -29.67
CA LEU A 247 0.32 -23.34 -30.14
C LEU A 247 1.48 -23.90 -30.98
N ARG A 248 1.89 -25.15 -30.73
CA ARG A 248 2.92 -25.83 -31.53
C ARG A 248 2.47 -26.02 -32.99
N SER A 249 1.19 -26.34 -33.19
CA SER A 249 0.62 -26.67 -34.49
C SER A 249 0.20 -25.43 -35.28
N MET A 250 0.08 -24.28 -34.63
CA MET A 250 -0.36 -23.04 -35.27
C MET A 250 0.76 -22.27 -36.00
N GLY A 251 2.03 -22.69 -35.86
CA GLY A 251 3.16 -21.97 -36.44
C GLY A 251 3.44 -20.61 -35.77
N PRO A 252 4.34 -19.78 -36.32
CA PRO A 252 4.68 -18.48 -35.75
C PRO A 252 3.56 -17.45 -36.02
N ILE A 253 2.53 -17.45 -35.16
CA ILE A 253 1.54 -16.38 -35.10
C ILE A 253 2.07 -15.35 -34.10
N MET A 254 2.60 -14.21 -34.58
CA MET A 254 2.81 -13.05 -33.72
C MET A 254 1.45 -12.47 -33.37
N GLY A 255 1.19 -12.22 -32.08
CA GLY A 255 0.08 -11.35 -31.70
C GLY A 255 0.34 -9.96 -32.28
N GLU A 256 -0.56 -9.50 -33.15
CA GLU A 256 -0.52 -8.14 -33.67
C GLU A 256 -0.63 -7.16 -32.49
N TYR A 257 0.48 -6.52 -32.13
CA TYR A 257 0.44 -5.24 -31.43
C TYR A 257 0.20 -4.16 -32.49
N ASN A 258 -1.06 -3.97 -32.86
CA ASN A 258 -1.56 -2.78 -33.54
C ASN A 258 -2.89 -2.38 -32.90
N LEU A 259 -2.80 -1.77 -31.72
CA LEU A 259 -3.74 -0.78 -31.20
C LEU A 259 -2.93 0.26 -30.41
#